data_AF-A0A1V5VWV8-F1
#
_entry.id   AF-A0A1V5VWV8-F1
#
_cell.length_a   1.000
_cell.length_b   1.000
_cell.length_c   1.000
_cell.angle_alpha   90.00
_cell.angle_beta   90.00
_cell.angle_gamma   90.00
#
_symmetry.space_group_name_H-M   'P 1'
#
loop_
_entity.id
_entity.type
_entity.pdbx_description
1 polymer ?
#
loop_
_entity_poly.entity_id
_entity_poly.type
_entity_poly.pdbx_seq_one_letter_code
_entity_poly.pdbx_strand_id
1 'polypeptide(L)'
;MLISLVDGYEIDYIPHSKEFYYFKNRLSDEEFNLIVKELNSRIDTNEIHTSSWMPGSDWTGTVYEPIYTKACKNDFENSAKFFGLILWYVIMNRPEKWSFGRYYKNEIPIRGLTYFRIDL
;
A
#
# COMPACT_ATOMS: atom_id res chain seq x y z
N MET A 1 -5.41 11.45 -4.00
CA MET A 1 -6.27 11.23 -5.15
C MET A 1 -5.52 10.28 -6.03
N LEU A 2 -6.05 9.07 -6.23
CA LEU A 2 -5.44 8.07 -7.09
C LEU A 2 -6.12 8.12 -8.45
N ILE A 3 -5.35 8.21 -9.54
CA ILE A 3 -5.88 8.43 -10.88
C ILE A 3 -5.50 7.24 -11.78
N SER A 4 -6.49 6.65 -12.45
CA SER A 4 -6.24 5.68 -13.52
C SER A 4 -5.80 6.43 -14.77
N LEU A 5 -4.56 6.22 -15.24
CA LEU A 5 -4.13 6.80 -16.53
C LEU A 5 -4.76 6.11 -17.74
N VAL A 6 -5.24 4.87 -17.57
CA VAL A 6 -5.91 4.12 -18.64
C VAL A 6 -7.30 4.69 -18.88
N ASP A 7 -8.03 4.95 -17.79
CA ASP A 7 -9.44 5.34 -17.87
C ASP A 7 -9.67 6.85 -17.69
N GLY A 8 -8.66 7.58 -17.20
CA GLY A 8 -8.69 9.02 -17.00
C GLY A 8 -9.52 9.52 -15.81
N TYR A 9 -10.02 8.62 -14.95
CA TYR A 9 -10.85 8.98 -13.79
C TYR A 9 -10.13 8.75 -12.46
N GLU A 10 -10.60 9.47 -11.42
CA GLU A 10 -10.17 9.30 -10.04
C GLU A 10 -10.78 8.02 -9.45
N ILE A 11 -9.92 7.22 -8.82
CA ILE A 11 -10.31 6.01 -8.12
C ILE A 11 -10.57 6.34 -6.65
N ASP A 12 -11.79 6.08 -6.21
CA ASP A 12 -12.28 6.30 -4.84
C ASP A 12 -12.63 4.99 -4.11
N TYR A 13 -12.26 3.84 -4.69
CA TYR A 13 -12.51 2.52 -4.13
C TYR A 13 -11.22 1.72 -3.88
N ILE A 14 -11.30 0.79 -2.94
CA ILE A 14 -10.23 -0.16 -2.62
C ILE A 14 -10.47 -1.45 -3.41
N PRO A 15 -9.53 -1.92 -4.25
CA PRO A 15 -9.65 -3.23 -4.88
C PRO A 15 -9.69 -4.31 -3.81
N HIS A 16 -10.45 -5.38 -4.01
CA HIS A 16 -10.60 -6.43 -2.99
C HIS A 16 -11.09 -5.89 -1.62
N SER A 17 -11.95 -4.88 -1.60
CA SER A 17 -12.42 -4.18 -0.39
C SER A 17 -12.92 -5.12 0.71
N LYS A 18 -13.61 -6.22 0.37
CA LYS A 18 -14.05 -7.23 1.34
C LYS A 18 -12.87 -7.83 2.13
N GLU A 19 -11.78 -8.18 1.45
CA GLU A 19 -10.58 -8.73 2.08
C GLU A 19 -9.85 -7.65 2.88
N PHE A 20 -9.77 -6.42 2.35
CA PHE A 20 -9.22 -5.29 3.09
C PHE A 20 -9.91 -5.09 4.44
N TYR A 21 -11.25 -4.98 4.46
CA TYR A 21 -11.99 -4.77 5.70
C TYR A 21 -11.94 -5.98 6.63
N TYR A 22 -11.93 -7.19 6.07
CA TYR A 22 -11.77 -8.42 6.86
C TYR A 22 -10.45 -8.45 7.64
N PHE A 23 -9.33 -8.10 7.00
CA PHE A 23 -8.03 -8.03 7.67
C PHE A 23 -7.91 -6.80 8.57
N LYS A 24 -8.41 -5.63 8.14
CA LYS A 24 -8.40 -4.40 8.95
C LYS A 24 -9.14 -4.60 10.28
N ASN A 25 -10.27 -5.31 10.30
CA ASN A 25 -11.06 -5.57 11.51
C ASN A 25 -10.35 -6.42 12.57
N ARG A 26 -9.15 -6.93 12.27
CA ARG A 26 -8.29 -7.67 13.22
C ARG A 26 -7.17 -6.84 13.80
N LEU A 27 -6.98 -5.62 13.29
CA LEU A 27 -6.10 -4.62 13.86
C LEU A 27 -6.91 -3.69 14.75
N SER A 28 -6.29 -3.15 15.80
CA SER A 28 -6.86 -1.98 16.46
C SER A 28 -6.79 -0.76 15.54
N ASP A 29 -7.63 0.24 15.80
CA ASP A 29 -7.54 1.51 15.06
C ASP A 29 -6.19 2.19 15.26
N GLU A 30 -5.59 2.05 16.45
CA GLU A 30 -4.25 2.57 16.74
C GLU A 30 -3.18 1.90 15.85
N GLU A 31 -3.19 0.57 15.75
CA GLU A 31 -2.24 -0.17 14.90
C GLU A 31 -2.38 0.23 13.44
N PHE A 32 -3.62 0.31 12.95
CA PHE A 32 -3.89 0.73 11.58
C PHE A 32 -3.42 2.17 11.33
N ASN A 33 -3.68 3.08 12.26
CA ASN A 33 -3.26 4.49 12.15
C ASN A 33 -1.74 4.64 12.18
N LEU A 34 -1.02 3.83 12.96
CA LEU A 34 0.45 3.82 12.96
C LEU A 34 1.02 3.38 11.60
N ILE A 35 0.43 2.35 10.99
CA ILE A 35 0.82 1.90 9.63
C ILE A 35 0.56 3.01 8.61
N VAL A 36 -0.62 3.64 8.65
CA VAL A 36 -0.97 4.75 7.75
C VAL A 36 -0.01 5.93 7.92
N LYS A 37 0.35 6.27 9.16
CA LYS A 37 1.29 7.36 9.46
C LYS A 37 2.69 7.06 8.91
N GLU A 38 3.20 5.86 9.14
CA GLU A 38 4.51 5.42 8.63
C GLU A 38 4.54 5.47 7.11
N LEU A 39 3.50 4.95 6.43
CA LEU A 39 3.43 4.98 4.97
C LEU A 39 3.39 6.41 4.44
N ASN A 40 2.60 7.30 5.04
CA ASN A 40 2.60 8.72 4.65
C ASN A 40 3.98 9.36 4.82
N SER A 41 4.66 9.12 5.95
CA SER A 41 6.01 9.65 6.17
C SER A 41 7.01 9.15 5.14
N ARG A 42 6.89 7.90 4.67
CA ARG A 42 7.73 7.38 3.56
C ARG A 42 7.36 8.01 2.22
N ILE A 43 6.06 8.21 1.99
CA ILE A 43 5.57 8.80 0.73
C ILE A 43 6.07 10.25 0.59
N ASP A 44 6.07 11.01 1.69
CA ASP A 44 6.47 12.42 1.69
C ASP A 44 7.93 12.65 1.27
N THR A 45 8.80 11.63 1.32
CA THR A 45 10.22 11.81 1.00
C THR A 45 10.53 11.72 -0.49
N ASN A 46 9.66 11.12 -1.32
CA ASN A 46 9.95 10.85 -2.74
C ASN A 46 8.67 10.87 -3.59
N GLU A 47 8.82 11.03 -4.90
CA GLU A 47 7.70 11.06 -5.85
C GLU A 47 7.37 9.70 -6.47
N ILE A 48 8.17 8.66 -6.21
CA ILE A 48 8.00 7.31 -6.76
C ILE A 48 8.16 6.27 -5.65
N HIS A 49 7.19 5.36 -5.52
CA HIS A 49 7.18 4.33 -4.48
C HIS A 49 6.72 2.97 -5.01
N THR A 50 7.52 1.94 -4.75
CA THR A 50 7.18 0.56 -5.13
C THR A 50 6.71 -0.23 -3.91
N SER A 51 5.49 -0.75 -3.95
CA SER A 51 4.87 -1.40 -2.79
C SER A 51 5.69 -2.57 -2.24
N SER A 52 6.32 -3.36 -3.09
CA SER A 52 7.14 -4.51 -2.67
C SER A 52 8.48 -4.12 -2.05
N TRP A 53 8.90 -2.85 -2.12
CA TRP A 53 10.17 -2.37 -1.58
C TRP A 53 9.98 -1.54 -0.30
N MET A 54 8.79 -0.98 -0.10
CA MET A 54 8.49 -0.10 1.03
C MET A 54 8.62 -0.78 2.40
N PRO A 55 8.16 -2.01 2.66
CA PRO A 55 8.12 -2.52 4.03
C PRO A 55 9.42 -3.20 4.49
N GLY A 56 10.40 -3.39 3.60
CA GLY A 56 11.58 -4.21 3.88
C GLY A 56 11.27 -5.70 3.97
N SER A 57 12.28 -6.50 4.30
CA SER A 57 12.20 -7.97 4.32
C SER A 57 11.86 -8.57 5.70
N ASP A 58 12.05 -7.82 6.78
CA ASP A 58 11.75 -8.24 8.15
C ASP A 58 10.88 -7.19 8.83
N TRP A 59 9.73 -7.62 9.36
CA TRP A 59 8.75 -6.74 10.00
C TRP A 59 8.80 -6.83 11.53
N THR A 60 9.66 -7.66 12.09
CA THR A 60 9.81 -7.83 13.54
C THR A 60 10.16 -6.50 14.21
N GLY A 61 9.38 -6.11 15.21
CA GLY A 61 9.51 -4.84 15.93
C GLY A 61 9.08 -3.59 15.14
N THR A 62 8.57 -3.75 13.91
CA THR A 62 8.08 -2.64 13.09
C THR A 62 6.58 -2.43 13.25
N VAL A 63 6.08 -1.27 12.82
CA VAL A 63 4.62 -1.01 12.75
C VAL A 63 3.88 -1.99 11.81
N TYR A 64 4.59 -2.70 10.93
CA TYR A 64 4.01 -3.68 10.01
C TYR A 64 3.85 -5.07 10.64
N GLU A 65 4.50 -5.37 11.77
CA GLU A 65 4.41 -6.68 12.42
C GLU A 65 2.96 -7.15 12.65
N PRO A 66 2.02 -6.30 13.13
CA PRO A 66 0.63 -6.70 13.36
C PRO A 66 -0.11 -7.15 12.09
N ILE A 67 0.31 -6.70 10.90
CA ILE A 67 -0.25 -7.19 9.63
C ILE A 67 -0.02 -8.71 9.54
N TYR A 68 1.21 -9.15 9.80
CA TYR A 68 1.58 -10.56 9.74
C TYR A 68 1.00 -11.35 10.92
N THR A 69 1.32 -10.94 12.15
CA THR A 69 1.04 -11.76 13.34
C THR A 69 -0.44 -11.76 13.72
N LYS A 70 -1.17 -10.65 13.51
CA LYS A 70 -2.58 -10.50 13.92
C LYS A 70 -3.54 -10.55 12.74
N ALA A 71 -3.39 -9.64 11.77
CA ALA A 71 -4.37 -9.50 10.70
C ALA A 71 -4.40 -10.74 9.80
N CYS A 72 -3.23 -11.22 9.39
CA CYS A 72 -3.08 -12.34 8.47
C CYS A 72 -2.72 -13.66 9.17
N LYS A 73 -2.62 -13.70 10.50
CA LYS A 73 -2.40 -14.92 11.30
C LYS A 73 -1.18 -15.73 10.84
N ASN A 74 -0.06 -15.07 10.64
CA ASN A 74 1.22 -15.62 10.19
C ASN A 74 1.24 -16.12 8.73
N ASP A 75 0.31 -15.65 7.89
CA ASP A 75 0.28 -15.93 6.46
C ASP A 75 1.01 -14.84 5.66
N PHE A 76 2.14 -15.20 5.06
CA PHE A 76 2.98 -14.26 4.30
C PHE A 76 2.30 -13.72 3.04
N GLU A 77 1.53 -14.54 2.31
CA GLU A 77 0.91 -14.12 1.06
C GLU A 77 -0.21 -13.13 1.33
N ASN A 78 -1.06 -13.45 2.31
CA ASN A 78 -2.12 -12.54 2.76
C ASN A 78 -1.54 -11.26 3.36
N SER A 79 -0.40 -11.34 4.06
CA SER A 79 0.28 -10.16 4.60
C SER A 79 0.78 -9.22 3.52
N ALA A 80 1.45 -9.77 2.49
CA ALA A 80 1.94 -8.99 1.37
C ALA A 80 0.78 -8.35 0.58
N LYS A 81 -0.30 -9.10 0.36
CA LYS A 81 -1.52 -8.59 -0.28
C LYS A 81 -2.15 -7.47 0.54
N PHE A 82 -2.34 -7.69 1.85
CA PHE A 82 -2.97 -6.71 2.73
C PHE A 82 -2.14 -5.44 2.84
N PHE A 83 -0.81 -5.54 2.97
CA PHE A 83 0.08 -4.38 2.91
C PHE A 83 -0.12 -3.57 1.61
N GLY A 84 -0.20 -4.23 0.47
CA GLY A 84 -0.48 -3.58 -0.81
C GLY A 84 -1.82 -2.84 -0.84
N LEU A 85 -2.86 -3.40 -0.20
CA LEU A 85 -4.18 -2.76 -0.07
C LEU A 85 -4.16 -1.58 0.91
N ILE A 86 -3.36 -1.62 1.97
CA ILE A 86 -3.18 -0.48 2.88
C ILE A 86 -2.48 0.66 2.15
N LEU A 87 -1.41 0.37 1.39
CA LEU A 87 -0.74 1.40 0.60
C LEU A 87 -1.66 2.03 -0.45
N TRP A 88 -2.49 1.21 -1.12
CA TRP A 88 -3.53 1.71 -2.02
C TRP A 88 -4.46 2.69 -1.30
N TYR A 89 -5.00 2.26 -0.15
CA TYR A 89 -5.85 3.10 0.69
C TYR A 89 -5.15 4.42 1.07
N VAL A 90 -3.88 4.37 1.48
CA VAL A 90 -3.11 5.56 1.84
C VAL A 90 -3.02 6.52 0.65
N ILE A 91 -2.51 6.07 -0.50
CA ILE A 91 -2.32 6.92 -1.69
C ILE A 91 -3.66 7.49 -2.20
N MET A 92 -4.72 6.67 -2.22
CA MET A 92 -6.06 7.08 -2.61
C MET A 92 -6.54 8.29 -1.80
N ASN A 93 -6.34 8.27 -0.47
CA ASN A 93 -6.78 9.32 0.45
C ASN A 93 -5.85 10.54 0.56
N ARG A 94 -4.76 10.59 -0.20
CA ARG A 94 -3.85 11.75 -0.18
C ARG A 94 -4.44 12.96 -0.90
N PRO A 95 -4.03 14.20 -0.58
CA PRO A 95 -4.46 15.38 -1.34
C PRO A 95 -3.75 15.53 -2.69
N GLU A 96 -2.56 14.96 -2.86
CA GLU A 96 -1.84 15.01 -4.14
C GLU A 96 -2.43 14.03 -5.17
N LYS A 97 -2.10 14.28 -6.44
CA LYS A 97 -2.42 13.41 -7.57
C LYS A 97 -1.35 12.34 -7.72
N TRP A 98 -1.76 11.08 -7.67
CA TRP A 98 -0.90 9.92 -7.85
C TRP A 98 -1.47 9.02 -8.93
N SER A 99 -0.61 8.32 -9.65
CA SER A 99 -0.95 7.20 -10.51
C SER A 99 -0.12 5.98 -10.15
N PHE A 100 -0.40 4.85 -10.79
CA PHE A 100 0.25 3.58 -10.52
C PHE A 100 0.38 2.72 -11.78
N GLY A 101 1.30 1.76 -11.73
CA GLY A 101 1.49 0.81 -12.81
C GLY A 101 2.34 -0.40 -12.43
N ARG A 102 2.47 -1.32 -13.40
CA ARG A 102 3.39 -2.45 -13.38
C ARG A 102 4.59 -2.12 -14.25
N TYR A 103 5.79 -2.33 -13.71
CA TYR A 103 7.04 -1.97 -14.38
C TYR A 103 8.08 -3.08 -14.24
N TYR A 104 9.16 -2.94 -14.98
CA TYR A 104 10.28 -3.87 -15.00
C TYR A 104 11.55 -3.17 -14.47
N LYS A 105 12.42 -3.93 -13.83
CA LYS A 105 13.78 -3.51 -13.48
C LYS A 105 14.75 -4.52 -14.07
N ASN A 106 15.60 -4.08 -15.00
CA ASN A 106 16.54 -4.94 -15.73
C ASN A 106 15.83 -6.18 -16.33
N GLU A 107 14.74 -5.96 -17.08
CA GLU A 107 13.92 -7.01 -17.71
C GLU A 107 13.15 -7.93 -16.74
N ILE A 108 13.33 -7.77 -15.43
CA ILE A 108 12.61 -8.53 -14.40
C ILE A 108 11.36 -7.75 -13.96
N PRO A 109 10.15 -8.36 -14.01
CA PRO A 109 8.94 -7.68 -13.58
C PRO A 109 8.98 -7.39 -12.07
N ILE A 110 8.62 -6.16 -11.71
CA ILE A 110 8.50 -5.75 -10.31
C ILE A 110 7.22 -6.37 -9.73
N ARG A 111 7.36 -7.11 -8.63
CA ARG A 111 6.23 -7.82 -7.97
C ARG A 111 5.15 -6.86 -7.46
N GLY A 112 5.55 -5.70 -6.93
CA GLY A 112 4.65 -4.66 -6.42
C GLY A 112 4.07 -3.75 -7.48
N LEU A 113 3.07 -2.95 -7.10
CA LEU A 113 2.68 -1.78 -7.89
C LEU A 113 3.69 -0.67 -7.62
N THR A 114 4.01 0.10 -8.66
CA THR A 114 4.78 1.34 -8.50
C THR A 114 3.81 2.51 -8.60
N TYR A 115 3.80 3.36 -7.58
CA TYR A 115 3.05 4.59 -7.51
C TYR A 115 3.97 5.76 -7.86
N PHE A 116 3.47 6.75 -8.57
CA PHE A 116 4.22 7.95 -8.91
C PHE A 116 3.32 9.18 -8.91
N ARG A 117 3.88 10.31 -8.48
CA ARG A 117 3.20 11.60 -8.49
C ARG A 117 3.00 12.06 -9.94
N ILE A 118 1.87 12.71 -10.19
CA ILE A 118 1.58 13.30 -11.50
C ILE A 118 1.14 14.75 -11.33
N ASP A 119 1.55 15.59 -12.28
CA ASP A 119 1.06 16.95 -12.43
C ASP A 119 0.11 16.97 -13.63
N LEU A 120 -1.19 16.91 -13.33
CA LEU A 120 -2.29 17.06 -14.31
C LEU A 120 -2.94 18.42 -14.16
#